data_AF-A0AAW0W0C3-F1
#
_entry.id   AF-A0AAW0W0C3-F1
#
_cell.length_a   1.000
_cell.length_b   1.000
_cell.length_c   1.000
_cell.angle_alpha   90.00
_cell.angle_beta   90.00
_cell.angle_gamma   90.00
#
_symmetry.space_group_name_H-M   'P 1'
#
loop_
_entity.id
_entity.type
_entity.pdbx_description
1 polymer ?
#
loop_
_entity_poly.entity_id
_entity_poly.type
_entity_poly.pdbx_seq_one_letter_code
_entity_poly.pdbx_strand_id
1 'polypeptide(L)'
;MEQCLWFTCLLVVLAHTQAQGCSDRHATCPFWAKSGECYKNPGFMLVHCGVSCHQCLVQDDACRDLNEQCVAWANNGECNRNFQYMKQNCARACTFCQPANDHSVPHVHSDYVDENWRKYNSIHPGLARIHI
;
A
#
# COMPACT_ATOMS: atom_id res chain seq x y z
N MET A 1 -43.30 2.17 -20.34
CA MET A 1 -43.39 2.71 -18.97
C MET A 1 -43.30 1.53 -18.02
N GLU A 2 -42.43 1.68 -17.03
CA GLU A 2 -42.31 0.91 -15.79
C GLU A 2 -41.84 -0.55 -15.90
N GLN A 3 -40.54 -0.75 -15.65
CA GLN A 3 -40.01 -1.75 -14.70
C GLN A 3 -38.47 -1.64 -14.58
N CYS A 4 -38.01 -0.48 -14.09
CA CYS A 4 -36.66 -0.33 -13.51
C CYS A 4 -36.76 -0.52 -12.00
N LEU A 5 -36.98 -1.75 -11.53
CA LEU A 5 -37.29 -1.97 -10.13
C LEU A 5 -36.79 -3.37 -9.68
N TRP A 6 -35.57 -3.35 -9.10
CA TRP A 6 -35.17 -4.02 -7.84
C TRP A 6 -33.94 -4.95 -7.84
N PHE A 7 -33.38 -5.37 -8.99
CA PHE A 7 -32.22 -6.29 -8.97
C PHE A 7 -30.91 -5.75 -9.55
N THR A 8 -30.92 -4.66 -10.31
CA THR A 8 -29.70 -4.13 -10.95
C THR A 8 -28.91 -3.14 -10.07
N CYS A 9 -29.53 -2.57 -9.02
CA CYS A 9 -28.82 -1.69 -8.09
C CYS A 9 -27.89 -2.42 -7.11
N LEU A 10 -28.08 -3.72 -6.84
CA LEU A 10 -27.27 -4.45 -5.86
C LEU A 10 -25.90 -4.89 -6.43
N LEU A 11 -25.81 -5.09 -7.74
CA LEU A 11 -24.56 -5.52 -8.39
C LEU A 11 -23.55 -4.37 -8.55
N VAL A 12 -24.01 -3.12 -8.62
CA VAL A 12 -23.12 -1.96 -8.78
C VAL A 12 -22.49 -1.54 -7.43
N VAL A 13 -23.17 -1.77 -6.30
CA VAL A 13 -22.65 -1.41 -4.97
C VAL A 13 -21.55 -2.38 -4.50
N LEU A 14 -21.53 -3.62 -4.97
CA LEU A 14 -20.51 -4.62 -4.61
C LEU A 14 -19.17 -4.45 -5.34
N ALA A 15 -19.07 -3.53 -6.32
CA ALA A 15 -17.86 -3.31 -7.10
C ALA A 15 -16.87 -2.32 -6.46
N HIS A 16 -16.97 -2.06 -5.16
CA HIS A 16 -16.01 -1.22 -4.45
C HIS A 16 -14.89 -2.07 -3.84
N THR A 17 -13.79 -2.10 -4.59
CA THR A 17 -12.40 -2.32 -4.15
C THR A 17 -12.13 -3.60 -3.37
N GLN A 18 -12.06 -4.73 -4.08
CA GLN A 18 -11.09 -5.74 -3.68
C GLN A 18 -9.74 -5.29 -4.23
N ALA A 19 -8.79 -4.98 -3.35
CA ALA A 19 -7.38 -4.84 -3.70
C ALA A 19 -6.95 -6.17 -4.34
N GLN A 20 -7.01 -6.25 -5.67
CA GLN A 20 -6.59 -7.43 -6.44
C GLN A 20 -5.12 -7.67 -6.11
N GLY A 21 -4.84 -8.74 -5.37
CA GLY A 21 -3.47 -9.12 -4.97
C GLY A 21 -3.17 -9.00 -3.47
N CYS A 22 -4.07 -8.45 -2.64
CA CYS A 22 -3.83 -8.43 -1.20
C CYS A 22 -4.00 -9.82 -0.58
N SER A 23 -2.95 -10.32 0.06
CA SER A 23 -2.92 -11.61 0.75
C SER A 23 -1.75 -11.71 1.71
N ASP A 24 -1.88 -12.54 2.74
CA ASP A 24 -0.72 -12.93 3.53
C ASP A 24 0.10 -13.99 2.77
N ARG A 25 1.34 -13.63 2.43
CA ARG A 25 2.29 -14.49 1.69
C ARG A 25 3.00 -15.49 2.60
N HIS A 26 2.86 -15.36 3.91
CA HIS A 26 3.38 -16.29 4.90
C HIS A 26 2.29 -16.71 5.88
N ALA A 27 2.22 -18.01 6.18
CA ALA A 27 1.29 -18.55 7.17
C ALA A 27 1.51 -17.96 8.58
N THR A 28 2.71 -17.45 8.87
CA THR A 28 3.08 -16.79 10.14
C THR A 28 2.74 -15.31 10.20
N CYS A 29 2.23 -14.69 9.13
CA CYS A 29 1.83 -13.28 9.12
C CYS A 29 0.92 -12.89 10.30
N PRO A 30 -0.12 -13.67 10.68
CA PRO A 30 -0.98 -13.33 11.81
C PRO A 30 -0.21 -13.27 13.14
N PHE A 31 0.75 -14.18 13.33
CA PHE A 31 1.58 -14.22 14.52
C PHE A 31 2.54 -13.04 14.60
N TRP A 32 3.20 -12.69 13.49
CA TRP A 32 4.08 -11.52 13.42
C TRP A 32 3.32 -10.22 13.60
N ALA A 33 2.13 -10.08 12.98
CA ALA A 33 1.26 -8.93 13.19
C ALA A 33 0.86 -8.80 14.66
N LYS A 34 0.45 -9.90 15.32
CA LYS A 34 0.17 -9.93 16.76
C LYS A 34 1.38 -9.55 17.62
N SER A 35 2.60 -9.85 17.16
CA SER A 35 3.85 -9.50 17.84
C SER A 35 4.31 -8.04 17.60
N GLY A 36 3.54 -7.28 16.82
CA GLY A 36 3.80 -5.88 16.51
C GLY A 36 4.72 -5.65 15.31
N GLU A 37 4.99 -6.67 14.50
CA GLU A 37 5.91 -6.56 13.36
C GLU A 37 5.42 -5.57 12.30
N CYS A 38 4.11 -5.34 12.16
CA CYS A 38 3.59 -4.32 11.24
C CYS A 38 4.15 -2.91 11.55
N TYR A 39 4.63 -2.67 12.77
CA TYR A 39 5.23 -1.41 13.21
C TYR A 39 6.76 -1.51 13.36
N LYS A 40 7.27 -2.66 13.81
CA LYS A 40 8.71 -2.88 14.00
C LYS A 40 9.45 -3.15 12.69
N ASN A 41 8.76 -3.76 11.72
CA ASN A 41 9.29 -4.17 10.43
C ASN A 41 8.25 -3.91 9.30
N PRO A 42 7.81 -2.66 9.12
CA PRO A 42 6.75 -2.32 8.17
C PRO A 42 7.13 -2.65 6.73
N GLY A 43 8.40 -2.47 6.33
CA GLY A 43 8.83 -2.74 4.96
C GLY A 43 8.58 -4.19 4.52
N PHE A 44 8.89 -5.16 5.38
CA PHE A 44 8.57 -6.56 5.10
C PHE A 44 7.06 -6.83 5.24
N MET A 45 6.47 -6.38 6.35
CA MET A 45 5.11 -6.76 6.71
C MET A 45 4.06 -6.18 5.77
N LEU A 46 4.25 -4.97 5.24
CA LEU A 46 3.30 -4.35 4.33
C LEU A 46 3.33 -4.98 2.93
N VAL A 47 4.48 -5.52 2.51
CA VAL A 47 4.63 -6.23 1.23
C VAL A 47 4.17 -7.68 1.33
N HIS A 48 4.41 -8.34 2.46
CA HIS A 48 4.18 -9.79 2.59
C HIS A 48 2.97 -10.16 3.42
N CYS A 49 2.48 -9.27 4.27
CA CYS A 49 1.44 -9.56 5.26
C CYS A 49 0.34 -8.48 5.23
N GLY A 50 -0.07 -8.06 4.03
CA GLY A 50 -1.02 -6.96 3.84
C GLY A 50 -2.38 -7.20 4.51
N VAL A 51 -2.85 -8.45 4.57
CA VAL A 51 -4.10 -8.79 5.26
C VAL A 51 -3.91 -8.72 6.77
N SER A 52 -2.89 -9.40 7.31
CA SER A 52 -2.60 -9.40 8.75
C SER A 52 -2.30 -8.01 9.31
N CYS A 53 -1.69 -7.13 8.52
CA CYS A 53 -1.44 -5.74 8.91
C CYS A 53 -2.58 -4.78 8.57
N HIS A 54 -3.64 -5.23 7.89
CA HIS A 54 -4.76 -4.40 7.42
C HIS A 54 -4.32 -3.27 6.48
N GLN A 55 -3.35 -3.55 5.61
CA GLN A 55 -2.70 -2.59 4.71
C GLN A 55 -2.72 -3.07 3.26
N CYS A 56 -3.88 -3.55 2.81
CA CYS A 56 -4.08 -4.03 1.45
C CYS A 56 -3.91 -2.96 0.36
N LEU A 57 -4.05 -1.68 0.71
CA LEU A 57 -3.78 -0.57 -0.22
C LEU A 57 -2.28 -0.38 -0.48
N VAL A 58 -1.45 -0.93 0.40
CA VAL A 58 0.01 -0.78 0.37
C VAL A 58 0.68 -2.01 -0.23
N GLN A 59 0.02 -3.17 -0.11
CA GLN A 59 0.45 -4.43 -0.74
C GLN A 59 0.08 -4.47 -2.23
N ASP A 60 0.51 -3.47 -2.99
CA ASP A 60 0.35 -3.47 -4.43
C ASP A 60 1.62 -4.00 -5.10
N ASP A 61 1.60 -5.26 -5.56
CA ASP A 61 2.67 -5.85 -6.37
C ASP A 61 2.90 -5.12 -7.70
N ALA A 62 1.94 -4.30 -8.14
CA ALA A 62 2.12 -3.41 -9.27
C ALA A 62 3.01 -2.21 -8.92
N CYS A 63 3.24 -1.91 -7.63
CA CYS A 63 4.03 -0.75 -7.23
C CYS A 63 5.53 -0.99 -7.20
N ARG A 64 6.11 -1.18 -8.39
CA ARG A 64 7.54 -1.38 -8.55
C ARG A 64 8.02 -0.92 -9.91
N ASP A 65 9.33 -0.76 -10.01
CA ASP A 65 10.03 -0.61 -11.28
C ASP A 65 10.56 -1.99 -11.69
N LEU A 66 10.18 -2.42 -12.88
CA LEU A 66 10.61 -3.68 -13.50
C LEU A 66 11.86 -3.51 -14.35
N ASN A 67 12.31 -2.27 -14.56
CA ASN A 67 13.51 -1.95 -15.32
C ASN A 67 14.40 -0.98 -14.53
N GLU A 68 15.71 -1.22 -14.53
CA GLU A 68 16.71 -0.35 -13.90
C GLU A 68 16.73 1.07 -14.49
N GLN A 69 16.29 1.24 -15.74
CA GLN A 69 16.23 2.52 -16.43
C GLN A 69 14.97 3.33 -16.12
N CYS A 70 14.04 2.81 -15.31
CA CYS A 70 12.77 3.49 -15.04
C CYS A 70 12.94 4.91 -14.51
N VAL A 71 13.92 5.15 -13.63
CA VAL A 71 14.23 6.50 -13.12
C VAL A 71 14.73 7.42 -14.23
N ALA A 72 15.65 6.93 -15.07
CA ALA A 72 16.19 7.72 -16.19
C ALA A 72 15.09 8.06 -17.21
N TRP A 73 14.22 7.10 -17.54
CA TRP A 73 13.09 7.30 -18.44
C TRP A 73 12.05 8.26 -17.86
N ALA A 74 11.73 8.14 -16.56
CA ALA A 74 10.85 9.08 -15.87
C ALA A 74 11.41 10.51 -15.94
N ASN A 75 12.70 10.70 -15.64
CA ASN A 75 13.39 12.00 -15.74
C ASN A 75 13.40 12.56 -17.17
N ASN A 76 13.45 11.69 -18.17
CA ASN A 76 13.36 12.11 -19.57
C ASN A 76 11.93 12.47 -19.98
N GLY A 77 10.90 12.19 -19.17
CA GLY A 77 9.50 12.53 -19.44
C GLY A 77 8.66 11.38 -20.02
N GLU A 78 9.14 10.14 -19.94
CA GLU A 78 8.43 8.97 -20.47
C GLU A 78 7.12 8.70 -19.74
N CYS A 79 6.96 9.14 -18.49
CA CYS A 79 5.70 8.99 -17.74
C CYS A 79 4.50 9.59 -18.49
N ASN A 80 4.73 10.63 -19.29
CA ASN A 80 3.71 11.26 -20.12
C ASN A 80 3.72 10.71 -21.55
N ARG A 81 4.90 10.58 -22.18
CA ARG A 81 5.03 10.17 -23.58
C ARG A 81 4.71 8.70 -23.83
N ASN A 82 5.00 7.85 -22.85
CA ASN A 82 4.79 6.41 -22.92
C ASN A 82 4.03 5.91 -21.69
N PHE A 83 2.95 6.61 -21.35
CA PHE A 83 2.15 6.42 -20.15
C PHE A 83 1.79 4.96 -19.87
N GLN A 84 1.30 4.22 -20.87
CA GLN A 84 0.86 2.83 -20.68
C GLN A 84 2.02 1.91 -20.30
N TYR A 85 3.16 2.03 -20.99
CA TYR A 85 4.33 1.25 -20.69
C TYR A 85 4.88 1.60 -19.30
N MET A 86 5.01 2.89 -19.01
CA MET A 86 5.54 3.35 -17.74
C MET A 86 4.63 2.99 -16.57
N LYS A 87 3.30 2.98 -16.77
CA LYS A 87 2.34 2.55 -15.74
C LYS A 87 2.51 1.09 -15.35
N GLN A 88 2.81 0.22 -16.30
CA GLN A 88 2.95 -1.21 -16.06
C GLN A 88 4.35 -1.61 -15.60
N ASN A 89 5.38 -0.91 -16.07
CA ASN A 89 6.77 -1.33 -15.89
C ASN A 89 7.58 -0.41 -14.97
N CYS A 90 7.12 0.81 -14.71
CA CYS A 90 7.84 1.85 -13.99
C CYS A 90 6.90 2.63 -13.07
N ALA A 91 5.96 1.91 -12.43
CA ALA A 91 4.86 2.50 -11.67
C ALA A 91 5.37 3.40 -10.54
N ARG A 92 6.47 3.00 -9.91
CA ARG A 92 7.10 3.76 -8.82
C ARG A 92 7.87 4.98 -9.34
N ALA A 93 8.72 4.82 -10.36
CA ALA A 93 9.50 5.93 -10.92
C ALA A 93 8.60 7.05 -11.49
N CYS A 94 7.41 6.71 -11.97
CA CYS A 94 6.40 7.67 -12.42
C CYS A 94 5.38 8.09 -11.37
N THR A 95 5.57 7.70 -10.11
CA THR A 95 4.68 8.03 -8.98
C THR A 95 3.21 7.66 -9.19
N PHE A 96 2.96 6.63 -10.02
CA PHE A 96 1.61 6.08 -10.22
C PHE A 96 1.13 5.27 -9.02
N CYS A 97 2.04 4.96 -8.10
CA CYS A 97 1.83 4.26 -6.85
C CYS A 97 2.90 4.71 -5.84
N GLN A 98 2.77 4.31 -4.57
CA GLN A 98 3.76 4.57 -3.53
C GLN A 98 4.12 3.26 -2.80
N PRO A 99 5.42 2.91 -2.67
CA PRO A 99 5.83 1.76 -1.87
C PRO A 99 5.63 2.02 -0.38
N ALA A 100 5.46 0.96 0.38
CA ALA A 100 5.18 0.96 1.82
C ALA A 100 6.22 1.67 2.73
N ASN A 101 7.37 2.05 2.16
CA ASN A 101 8.58 2.38 2.88
C ASN A 101 9.54 3.25 2.03
N ASP A 102 8.98 4.10 1.14
CA ASP A 102 9.77 5.11 0.45
C ASP A 102 9.87 6.40 1.28
N HIS A 103 11.02 6.59 1.93
CA HIS A 103 11.35 7.76 2.72
C HIS A 103 11.73 9.00 1.87
N SER A 104 11.66 8.93 0.53
CA SER A 104 12.06 10.03 -0.37
C SER A 104 10.95 11.02 -0.70
N VAL A 105 9.71 10.81 -0.21
CA VAL A 105 8.61 11.78 -0.34
C VAL A 105 8.36 12.47 1.02
N PRO A 106 8.44 13.81 1.10
CA PRO A 106 8.09 14.55 2.31
C PRO A 106 6.62 14.34 2.69
N HIS A 107 6.42 13.53 3.74
CA HIS A 107 5.33 13.59 4.71
C HIS A 107 3.88 13.36 4.22
N VAL A 108 3.55 12.10 3.92
CA VAL A 108 2.21 11.54 4.25
C VAL A 108 2.31 10.50 5.38
N HIS A 109 3.54 10.10 5.77
CA HIS A 109 3.80 9.07 6.77
C HIS A 109 3.90 9.58 8.22
N SER A 110 3.92 10.90 8.46
CA SER A 110 3.91 11.43 9.84
C SER A 110 2.54 11.23 10.48
N ASP A 111 1.45 11.62 9.82
CA ASP A 111 0.20 11.82 10.55
C ASP A 111 -0.48 10.48 10.89
N TYR A 112 -0.47 9.53 9.95
CA TYR A 112 -1.03 8.19 10.17
C TYR A 112 -0.23 7.35 11.18
N VAL A 113 1.11 7.41 11.15
CA VAL A 113 1.95 6.67 12.10
C VAL A 113 2.03 7.39 13.45
N ASP A 114 1.95 8.72 13.49
CA ASP A 114 1.87 9.48 14.74
C ASP A 114 0.57 9.20 15.48
N GLU A 115 -0.56 9.19 14.79
CA GLU A 115 -1.86 8.90 15.39
C GLU A 115 -1.93 7.44 15.87
N ASN A 116 -1.45 6.50 15.07
CA ASN A 116 -1.41 5.09 15.45
C ASN A 116 -0.37 4.80 16.55
N TRP A 117 0.77 5.50 16.56
CA TRP A 117 1.75 5.46 17.65
C TRP A 117 1.19 6.07 18.93
N ARG A 118 0.52 7.23 18.86
CA ARG A 118 -0.15 7.84 20.02
C ARG A 118 -1.17 6.87 20.61
N LYS A 119 -1.94 6.18 19.76
CA LYS A 119 -2.91 5.17 20.19
C LYS A 119 -2.23 3.93 20.80
N TYR A 120 -1.14 3.45 20.20
CA TYR A 120 -0.38 2.31 20.70
C TYR A 120 0.36 2.61 22.02
N ASN A 121 1.07 3.73 22.13
CA ASN A 121 1.75 4.18 23.35
C ASN A 121 0.78 4.55 24.48
N SER A 122 -0.46 4.94 24.15
CA SER A 122 -1.54 5.09 25.13
C SER A 122 -1.91 3.75 25.80
N ILE A 123 -1.77 2.64 25.07
CA ILE A 123 -2.06 1.27 25.56
C ILE A 123 -0.80 0.60 26.14
N HIS A 124 0.39 0.98 25.67
CA HIS A 124 1.69 0.43 26.08
C HIS A 124 2.68 1.54 26.46
N PRO A 125 2.49 2.19 27.62
CA PRO A 125 3.32 3.32 28.02
C PRO A 125 4.78 2.90 28.21
N GLY A 126 5.70 3.63 27.56
CA GLY A 126 7.15 3.48 27.76
C GLY A 126 7.90 2.76 26.64
N LEU A 127 7.23 2.35 25.57
CA LEU A 127 7.93 1.92 24.35
C LEU A 127 8.47 3.17 23.65
N ALA A 128 9.75 3.15 23.27
CA ALA A 128 10.35 4.23 22.51
C ALA A 128 9.96 4.10 21.03
N ARG A 129 9.69 5.24 20.40
CA ARG A 129 9.48 5.29 18.96
C ARG A 129 10.84 5.10 18.29
N ILE A 130 11.08 3.92 17.71
CA ILE A 130 12.33 3.62 17.00
C ILE A 130 12.20 4.25 15.61
N HIS A 131 12.94 5.34 15.39
CA HIS A 131 13.17 5.88 14.06
C HIS A 131 14.32 5.10 13.44
N ILE A 132 14.06 4.35 12.36
CA ILE A 132 15.08 3.75 11.49
C ILE A 132 15.24 4.67 10.29
#